data_AF-A0A7W0ARV0-F1
#
_entry.id   AF-A0A7W0ARV0-F1
#
_cell.length_a   1.000
_cell.length_b   1.000
_cell.length_c   1.000
_cell.angle_alpha   90.00
_cell.angle_beta   90.00
_cell.angle_gamma   90.00
#
_symmetry.space_group_name_H-M   'P 1'
#
loop_
_entity.id
_entity.type
_entity.pdbx_description
1 polymer ?
#
loop_
_entity_poly.entity_id
_entity_poly.type
_entity_poly.pdbx_seq_one_letter_code
_entity_poly.pdbx_strand_id
1 'polypeptide(L)'
;MNRYERISNNKNAGKTFVRAKVTELQKEQLETLAEINGTSKDELLNEVVINFIEFNLEAIGKYEDEIQKVKSEAKANINKKVF
;
A
#
# COMPACT_ATOMS: atom_id res chain seq x y z
N MET A 1 -1.63 -16.56 38.19
CA MET A 1 -1.34 -15.42 37.29
C MET A 1 -2.58 -14.55 37.17
N ASN A 2 -2.46 -13.29 37.60
CA ASN A 2 -3.53 -12.30 37.68
C ASN A 2 -3.85 -11.72 36.27
N ARG A 3 -5.10 -11.31 36.01
CA ARG A 3 -5.52 -10.63 34.75
C ARG A 3 -4.64 -9.42 34.38
N TYR A 4 -4.16 -8.67 35.37
CA TYR A 4 -3.27 -7.53 35.17
C TYR A 4 -1.88 -7.96 34.68
N GLU A 5 -1.34 -9.09 35.16
CA GLU A 5 -0.07 -9.66 34.66
C GLU A 5 -0.20 -10.20 33.23
N ARG A 6 -1.40 -10.65 32.82
CA ARG A 6 -1.63 -11.11 31.43
C ARG A 6 -1.61 -9.96 30.42
N ILE A 7 -2.12 -8.79 30.80
CA ILE A 7 -2.15 -7.60 29.93
C ILE A 7 -0.76 -6.97 29.86
N SER A 8 -0.02 -6.90 30.97
CA SER A 8 1.35 -6.36 30.99
C SER A 8 2.36 -7.21 30.20
N ASN A 9 2.10 -8.51 30.04
CA ASN A 9 2.97 -9.42 29.27
C ASN A 9 2.52 -9.65 27.82
N ASN A 10 1.50 -8.92 27.33
CA ASN A 10 1.07 -9.03 25.95
C ASN A 10 1.99 -8.20 25.03
N LYS A 11 2.95 -8.87 24.37
CA LYS A 11 3.87 -8.26 23.38
C LYS A 11 3.17 -7.60 22.18
N ASN A 12 1.86 -7.80 22.03
CA ASN A 12 1.04 -7.25 20.95
C ASN A 12 0.15 -6.07 21.39
N ALA A 13 0.19 -5.66 22.66
CA ALA A 13 -0.55 -4.49 23.11
C ALA A 13 -0.10 -3.23 22.35
N GLY A 14 -1.05 -2.49 21.77
CA GLY A 14 -0.78 -1.27 20.99
C GLY A 14 -0.32 -1.50 19.54
N LYS A 15 -0.20 -2.75 19.08
CA LYS A 15 0.18 -3.05 17.69
C LYS A 15 -1.05 -3.22 16.80
N THR A 16 -1.00 -2.66 15.59
CA THR A 16 -1.97 -2.89 14.52
C THR A 16 -1.39 -3.88 13.50
N PHE A 17 -2.20 -4.84 13.06
CA PHE A 17 -1.74 -5.90 12.15
C PHE A 17 -2.53 -5.85 10.85
N VAL A 18 -1.83 -5.90 9.71
CA VAL A 18 -2.45 -6.19 8.42
C VAL A 18 -2.66 -7.70 8.33
N ARG A 19 -3.88 -8.13 8.00
CA ARG A 19 -4.20 -9.55 7.76
C ARG A 19 -4.74 -9.69 6.35
N ALA A 20 -4.13 -10.56 5.58
CA ALA A 20 -4.58 -10.89 4.24
C ALA A 20 -5.03 -12.35 4.19
N LYS A 21 -6.10 -12.62 3.44
CA LYS A 21 -6.43 -13.99 3.04
C LYS A 21 -5.50 -14.36 1.89
N VAL A 22 -4.65 -15.36 2.12
CA VAL A 22 -3.68 -15.85 1.14
C VAL A 22 -3.94 -17.32 0.82
N THR A 23 -3.52 -17.77 -0.35
CA THR A 23 -3.44 -19.20 -0.69
C THR A 23 -2.18 -19.82 -0.08
N GLU A 24 -2.10 -21.16 -0.01
CA GLU A 24 -0.88 -21.84 0.45
C GLU A 24 0.33 -21.50 -0.43
N LEU A 25 0.14 -21.43 -1.75
CA LEU A 25 1.20 -21.00 -2.68
C LEU A 25 1.69 -19.58 -2.36
N GLN A 26 0.77 -18.64 -2.11
CA GLN A 26 1.14 -17.26 -1.75
C GLN A 26 1.89 -17.19 -0.43
N LYS A 27 1.55 -18.08 0.52
CA LYS A 27 2.24 -18.18 1.80
C LYS A 27 3.66 -18.73 1.64
N GLU A 28 3.85 -19.77 0.83
CA GLU A 28 5.18 -20.32 0.50
C GLU A 28 6.05 -19.30 -0.24
N GLN A 29 5.46 -18.55 -1.17
CA GLN A 29 6.13 -17.45 -1.86
C GLN A 29 6.57 -16.36 -0.88
N LEU A 30 5.68 -15.92 0.01
CA LEU A 30 6.01 -14.92 1.04
C LEU A 30 7.16 -15.39 1.94
N GLU A 31 7.14 -16.66 2.33
CA GLU A 31 8.18 -17.26 3.17
C GLU A 31 9.53 -17.30 2.45
N THR A 32 9.55 -17.79 1.22
CA THR A 32 10.76 -17.84 0.38
C THR A 32 11.34 -16.44 0.16
N LEU A 33 10.48 -15.46 -0.15
CA LEU A 33 10.91 -14.08 -0.36
C LEU A 33 11.45 -13.43 0.92
N ALA A 34 10.83 -13.70 2.07
CA ALA A 34 11.27 -13.16 3.34
C ALA A 34 12.66 -13.69 3.71
N GLU A 35 12.92 -14.99 3.46
CA GLU A 35 14.22 -15.62 3.64
C GLU A 35 15.29 -15.00 2.74
N ILE A 36 15.00 -14.81 1.45
CA ILE A 36 15.92 -14.18 0.49
C ILE A 36 16.27 -12.75 0.92
N ASN A 37 15.29 -12.00 1.44
CA ASN A 37 15.47 -10.61 1.85
C ASN A 37 16.08 -10.47 3.26
N GLY A 38 16.24 -11.57 4.01
CA GLY A 38 16.71 -11.52 5.39
C GLY A 38 15.75 -10.80 6.35
N THR A 39 14.47 -10.73 5.99
CA THR A 39 13.40 -10.05 6.75
C THR A 39 12.41 -11.06 7.32
N SER A 40 11.62 -10.68 8.32
CA SER A 40 10.46 -11.47 8.71
C SER A 40 9.32 -11.36 7.69
N LYS A 41 8.41 -12.36 7.67
CA LYS A 41 7.20 -12.34 6.83
C LYS A 41 6.33 -11.11 7.09
N ASP A 42 6.24 -10.65 8.33
CA ASP A 42 5.45 -9.49 8.72
C ASP A 42 6.07 -8.18 8.19
N GLU A 43 7.41 -8.07 8.27
CA GLU A 43 8.15 -6.91 7.71
C GLU A 43 8.03 -6.87 6.19
N LEU A 44 8.21 -8.01 5.52
CA LEU A 44 8.06 -8.10 4.08
C LEU A 44 6.63 -7.73 3.64
N LEU A 45 5.61 -8.25 4.33
CA LEU A 45 4.23 -7.93 4.00
C LEU A 45 3.93 -6.45 4.22
N ASN A 46 4.48 -5.85 5.28
CA ASN A 46 4.36 -4.42 5.53
C ASN A 46 5.02 -3.58 4.43
N GLU A 47 6.22 -3.95 3.99
CA GLU A 47 6.93 -3.29 2.88
C GLU A 47 6.14 -3.38 1.57
N VAL A 48 5.64 -4.57 1.23
CA VAL A 48 4.81 -4.77 0.03
C VAL A 48 3.58 -3.87 0.05
N VAL A 49 2.92 -3.74 1.21
CA VAL A 49 1.74 -2.88 1.36
C VAL A 49 2.11 -1.40 1.20
N ILE A 50 3.20 -0.94 1.80
CA ILE A 50 3.69 0.45 1.65
C ILE A 50 3.96 0.74 0.17
N ASN A 51 4.76 -0.09 -0.49
CA ASN A 51 5.13 0.08 -1.89
C ASN A 51 3.90 0.07 -2.81
N PHE A 52 2.93 -0.81 -2.54
CA PHE A 52 1.67 -0.83 -3.28
C PHE A 52 0.91 0.48 -3.13
N ILE A 53 0.77 1.01 -1.91
CA ILE A 53 0.06 2.27 -1.66
C ILE A 53 0.78 3.43 -2.34
N GLU A 54 2.09 3.56 -2.15
CA GLU A 54 2.89 4.65 -2.72
C GLU A 54 2.83 4.66 -4.25
N PHE A 55 3.01 3.50 -4.88
CA PHE A 55 2.93 3.35 -6.33
C PHE A 55 1.55 3.77 -6.88
N ASN A 56 0.47 3.35 -6.21
CA ASN A 56 -0.89 3.68 -6.67
C ASN A 56 -1.22 5.16 -6.44
N LEU A 57 -0.74 5.77 -5.35
CA LEU A 57 -0.92 7.21 -5.12
C LEU A 57 -0.19 8.03 -6.20
N GLU A 58 1.03 7.64 -6.57
CA GLU A 58 1.77 8.28 -7.65
C GLU A 58 1.04 8.14 -8.99
N ALA A 59 0.52 6.94 -9.29
CA ALA A 59 -0.23 6.69 -10.52
C ALA A 59 -1.50 7.55 -10.59
N ILE A 60 -2.25 7.67 -9.49
CA ILE A 60 -3.44 8.53 -9.41
C ILE A 60 -3.06 10.00 -9.70
N GLY A 61 -2.00 10.51 -9.08
CA GLY A 61 -1.54 11.89 -9.32
C GLY A 61 -1.21 12.14 -10.79
N LYS A 62 -0.53 11.20 -11.45
CA LYS A 62 -0.24 11.29 -12.89
C LYS A 62 -1.51 11.34 -13.74
N TYR A 63 -2.51 10.52 -13.42
CA TYR A 63 -3.78 10.55 -14.13
C TYR A 63 -4.55 11.85 -13.92
N GLU A 64 -4.52 12.42 -12.71
CA GLU A 64 -5.13 13.72 -12.44
C GLU A 64 -4.48 14.83 -13.27
N ASP A 65 -3.14 14.85 -13.35
CA ASP A 65 -2.39 15.82 -14.16
C ASP A 65 -2.71 15.71 -15.65
N GLU A 66 -2.76 14.48 -16.18
CA GLU A 66 -3.14 14.22 -17.58
C GLU A 66 -4.55 14.72 -17.88
N ILE A 67 -5.51 14.46 -16.99
CA ILE A 67 -6.89 14.94 -17.12
C ILE A 67 -6.94 16.47 -17.13
N GLN A 68 -6.21 17.14 -16.23
CA GLN A 68 -6.17 18.62 -16.20
C GLN A 68 -5.54 19.22 -17.44
N LYS A 69 -4.48 18.59 -17.97
CA LYS A 69 -3.85 19.00 -19.22
C LYS A 69 -4.83 18.93 -20.38
N VAL A 70 -5.49 17.78 -20.57
CA VAL A 70 -6.50 17.58 -21.62
C VAL A 70 -7.64 18.59 -21.49
N LYS A 71 -8.13 18.83 -20.28
CA LYS A 71 -9.19 19.81 -20.01
C LYS A 71 -8.77 21.23 -20.37
N SER A 72 -7.52 21.59 -20.11
CA SER A 72 -6.97 22.92 -20.41
C SER A 72 -6.78 23.12 -21.92
N GLU A 73 -6.28 22.11 -22.62
CA GLU A 73 -6.14 22.10 -24.08
C GLU A 73 -7.51 22.19 -24.77
N ALA A 74 -8.50 21.43 -24.29
CA ALA A 74 -9.87 21.48 -24.80
C ALA A 74 -10.48 22.89 -24.65
N LYS A 75 -10.32 23.53 -23.48
CA LYS A 75 -10.76 24.92 -23.25
C LYS A 75 -10.06 25.91 -24.19
N ALA A 76 -8.75 25.77 -24.37
CA ALA A 76 -8.00 26.64 -25.27
C ALA A 76 -8.46 26.51 -26.73
N ASN A 77 -8.77 25.27 -27.17
CA ASN A 77 -9.27 24.99 -28.51
C ASN A 77 -10.70 25.51 -28.74
N ILE A 78 -11.57 25.45 -27.72
CA ILE A 78 -12.90 26.07 -27.78
C ILE A 78 -12.76 27.58 -27.92
N ASN A 79 -11.93 28.22 -27.09
CA ASN A 79 -11.73 29.67 -27.14
C ASN A 79 -11.18 30.12 -28.50
N LYS A 80 -10.28 29.35 -29.13
CA LYS A 80 -9.75 29.64 -30.48
C LYS A 80 -10.78 29.53 -31.61
N LYS A 81 -11.89 28.80 -31.43
CA LYS A 81 -12.95 28.67 -32.44
C LYS A 81 -14.05 29.74 -32.32
N VAL A 82 -14.04 30.52 -31.24
CA VAL A 82 -15.07 31.54 -30.93
C VAL A 82 -14.61 32.95 -31.35
N PHE A 83 -13.36 33.09 -31.79
CA PHE A 83 -12.81 34.28 -32.47
C PHE A 83 -12.49 33.94 -33.93
#